data_AF-A0A934SB39-F1
#
_entry.id   AF-A0A934SB39-F1
#
_cell.length_a   1.000
_cell.length_b   1.000
_cell.length_c   1.000
_cell.angle_alpha   90.00
_cell.angle_beta   90.00
_cell.angle_gamma   90.00
#
_symmetry.space_group_name_H-M   'P 1'
#
loop_
_entity.id
_entity.type
_entity.pdbx_description
1 polymer ?
#
loop_
_entity_poly.entity_id
_entity_poly.type
_entity_poly.pdbx_seq_one_letter_code
_entity_poly.pdbx_strand_id
1 'polypeptide(L)'
;MSTALQITLPGAQFPDNFPRIYPDPLMSEGSLLLIDPVASGLEGVPTDGTILDNIAWKTASNVVGGDELSLAPTWKTAGQLSGVESTRHKIERTTKGGIHGIVSQENPVTVSNGYFGLEFPNAIKDYIHANLPGHEFYVSMTRRLTRAPGTTGGNPARDVGNLVLMGGTTQTAAFIFRQGWADEISSIFIQPGTRKFSMLPEGSSLDALVPCQAAASFAEWRGTKPSVPSYYRLAWGLHGPWSSSYAAGGLASWVLYRVYIEDLTVSGRTVEEVSALNIAKFNKDFGEGGRFADDTFSDPLIVKP
;
A
#
# COMPACT_ATOMS: atom_id res chain seq x y z
N MET A 1 18.20 2.80 -28.79
CA MET A 1 17.62 1.66 -29.54
C MET A 1 17.48 0.52 -28.54
N SER A 2 16.25 0.11 -28.23
CA SER A 2 15.99 -1.00 -27.30
C SER A 2 16.29 -2.31 -28.03
N THR A 3 17.31 -3.04 -27.59
CA THR A 3 17.56 -4.42 -28.01
C THR A 3 16.57 -5.33 -27.30
N ALA A 4 15.32 -5.31 -27.76
CA ALA A 4 14.35 -6.33 -27.38
C ALA A 4 14.80 -7.68 -27.98
N LEU A 5 14.74 -8.75 -27.18
CA LEU A 5 14.91 -10.11 -27.67
C LEU A 5 13.78 -10.42 -28.65
N GLN A 6 14.07 -10.41 -29.94
CA GLN A 6 13.13 -10.84 -30.97
C GLN A 6 13.22 -12.37 -31.09
N ILE A 7 12.22 -13.08 -30.59
CA ILE A 7 12.06 -14.51 -30.83
C ILE A 7 11.29 -14.68 -32.13
N THR A 8 11.97 -15.09 -33.21
CA THR A 8 11.33 -15.44 -34.47
C THR A 8 10.94 -16.92 -34.45
N LEU A 9 9.62 -17.21 -34.50
CA LEU A 9 9.10 -18.57 -34.69
C LEU A 9 8.70 -18.74 -36.17
N PRO A 10 9.51 -19.41 -37.01
CA PRO A 10 9.23 -19.54 -38.44
C PRO A 10 7.90 -20.26 -38.68
N GLY A 11 7.01 -19.64 -39.46
CA GLY A 11 5.69 -20.21 -39.79
C GLY A 11 4.58 -19.95 -38.76
N ALA A 12 4.89 -19.31 -37.61
CA ALA A 12 3.87 -18.86 -36.68
C ALA A 12 3.22 -17.56 -37.18
N GLN A 13 1.91 -17.60 -37.43
CA GLN A 13 1.13 -16.36 -37.58
C GLN A 13 0.70 -15.90 -36.19
N PHE A 14 1.20 -14.74 -35.79
CA PHE A 14 0.74 -14.12 -34.56
C PHE A 14 -0.48 -13.26 -34.90
N PRO A 15 -1.70 -13.56 -34.42
CA PRO A 15 -2.82 -12.66 -34.60
C PRO A 15 -2.53 -11.29 -33.97
N ASP A 16 -3.05 -10.22 -34.58
CA ASP A 16 -2.81 -8.83 -34.16
C ASP A 16 -3.27 -8.50 -32.73
N ASN A 17 -3.98 -9.43 -32.08
CA ASN A 17 -4.59 -9.29 -30.75
C ASN A 17 -3.93 -10.17 -29.68
N PHE A 18 -2.62 -10.41 -29.74
CA PHE A 18 -1.95 -11.16 -28.68
C PHE A 18 -2.20 -10.52 -27.31
N PRO A 19 -2.66 -11.30 -26.31
CA PRO A 19 -2.83 -10.78 -24.96
C PRO A 19 -1.48 -10.32 -24.44
N ARG A 20 -1.41 -9.07 -23.97
CA ARG A 20 -0.19 -8.53 -23.36
C ARG A 20 0.12 -9.35 -22.09
N ILE A 21 1.36 -9.78 -21.98
CA ILE A 21 1.86 -10.49 -20.80
C ILE A 21 2.51 -9.46 -19.90
N TYR A 22 1.99 -9.35 -18.68
CA TYR A 22 2.56 -8.49 -17.63
C TYR A 22 3.39 -9.31 -16.64
N PRO A 23 4.33 -8.66 -15.92
CA PRO A 23 5.07 -9.31 -14.84
C PRO A 23 4.18 -9.89 -13.72
N ASP A 24 3.01 -9.29 -13.49
CA ASP A 24 2.05 -9.75 -12.49
C ASP A 24 0.64 -9.91 -13.10
N PRO A 25 -0.10 -11.00 -12.81
CA PRO A 25 -1.45 -11.20 -13.34
C PRO A 25 -2.47 -10.16 -12.88
N LEU A 26 -2.19 -9.39 -11.81
CA LEU A 26 -3.04 -8.28 -11.40
C LEU A 26 -2.90 -7.08 -12.34
N MET A 27 -1.79 -6.94 -13.07
CA MET A 27 -1.50 -5.77 -13.89
C MET A 27 -2.35 -5.67 -15.17
N SER A 28 -2.42 -4.46 -15.69
CA SER A 28 -3.17 -4.00 -16.86
C SER A 28 -2.53 -2.73 -17.43
N GLU A 29 -3.06 -2.23 -18.55
CA GLU A 29 -2.65 -0.94 -19.13
C GLU A 29 -2.85 0.25 -18.18
N GLY A 30 -3.80 0.17 -17.25
CA GLY A 30 -4.05 1.21 -16.25
C GLY A 30 -3.20 1.09 -14.98
N SER A 31 -2.27 0.13 -14.91
CA SER A 31 -1.46 -0.10 -13.71
C SER A 31 -0.46 1.03 -13.48
N LEU A 32 -0.61 1.73 -12.36
CA LEU A 32 0.22 2.88 -11.99
C LEU A 32 1.35 2.51 -11.03
N LEU A 33 1.05 1.70 -10.02
CA LEU A 33 2.00 1.35 -8.97
C LEU A 33 1.80 -0.10 -8.55
N LEU A 34 2.86 -0.90 -8.58
CA LEU A 34 2.90 -2.23 -7.97
C LEU A 34 4.18 -2.38 -7.16
N ILE A 35 4.01 -2.48 -5.84
CA ILE A 35 5.09 -2.71 -4.90
C ILE A 35 4.92 -4.10 -4.33
N ASP A 36 5.92 -4.94 -4.52
CA ASP A 36 6.02 -6.27 -3.93
C ASP A 36 7.47 -6.42 -3.43
N PRO A 37 7.73 -6.29 -2.12
CA PRO A 37 9.10 -6.26 -1.58
C PRO A 37 9.95 -7.50 -1.89
N VAL A 38 9.31 -8.58 -2.35
CA VAL A 38 9.98 -9.84 -2.67
C VAL A 38 10.25 -9.92 -4.17
N ALA A 39 9.34 -9.44 -5.02
CA ALA A 39 9.55 -9.40 -6.47
C ALA A 39 10.44 -8.22 -6.91
N SER A 40 10.57 -7.18 -6.09
CA SER A 40 11.46 -6.02 -6.30
C SER A 40 12.93 -6.29 -5.95
N GLY A 41 13.32 -7.53 -5.63
CA GLY A 41 14.72 -7.88 -5.38
C GLY A 41 15.37 -7.22 -4.16
N LEU A 42 14.58 -6.64 -3.25
CA LEU A 42 15.09 -5.95 -2.07
C LEU A 42 15.86 -6.94 -1.15
N GLU A 43 17.19 -6.80 -1.08
CA GLU A 43 18.09 -7.75 -0.39
C GLU A 43 18.15 -7.58 1.13
N GLY A 44 17.56 -6.52 1.69
CA GLY A 44 17.62 -6.23 3.11
C GLY A 44 16.57 -5.23 3.57
N VAL A 45 16.78 -4.65 4.76
CA VAL A 45 15.92 -3.57 5.25
C VAL A 45 16.28 -2.27 4.53
N PRO A 46 15.33 -1.59 3.89
CA PRO A 46 15.61 -0.33 3.20
C PRO A 46 16.00 0.76 4.20
N THR A 47 16.99 1.57 3.80
CA THR A 47 17.43 2.76 4.56
C THR A 47 16.74 4.01 4.00
N ASP A 48 16.76 5.13 4.74
CA ASP A 48 16.12 6.37 4.28
C ASP A 48 16.65 6.80 2.89
N GLY A 49 15.74 7.10 1.97
CA GLY A 49 16.06 7.45 0.59
C GLY A 49 16.22 6.26 -0.36
N THR A 50 16.12 5.01 0.12
CA THR A 50 16.15 3.82 -0.76
C THR A 50 15.00 3.89 -1.77
N ILE A 51 15.30 3.76 -3.05
CA ILE A 51 14.30 3.65 -4.11
C ILE A 51 13.88 2.18 -4.22
N LEU A 52 12.57 1.91 -4.22
CA LEU A 52 12.03 0.57 -4.41
C LEU A 52 11.44 0.45 -5.81
N ASP A 53 11.61 -0.70 -6.45
CA ASP A 53 11.08 -0.91 -7.79
C ASP A 53 9.55 -0.83 -7.82
N ASN A 54 9.04 -0.01 -8.74
CA ASN A 54 7.66 -0.10 -9.17
C ASN A 54 7.57 -1.13 -10.30
N ILE A 55 7.05 -2.32 -10.02
CA ILE A 55 6.92 -3.39 -11.03
C ILE A 55 6.01 -2.96 -12.19
N ALA A 56 5.11 -2.02 -11.95
CA ALA A 56 4.23 -1.42 -12.95
C ALA A 56 4.84 -0.20 -13.66
N TRP A 57 6.13 0.11 -13.52
CA TRP A 57 6.68 1.36 -14.06
C TRP A 57 6.50 1.50 -15.58
N LYS A 58 6.55 0.41 -16.36
CA LYS A 58 6.37 0.46 -17.82
C LYS A 58 4.95 0.83 -18.22
N THR A 59 3.95 0.23 -17.56
CA THR A 59 2.55 0.57 -17.79
C THR A 59 2.27 1.99 -17.29
N ALA A 60 2.80 2.34 -16.12
CA ALA A 60 2.68 3.69 -15.56
C ALA A 60 3.29 4.75 -16.47
N SER A 61 4.47 4.51 -17.03
CA SER A 61 5.16 5.42 -17.96
C SER A 61 4.32 5.72 -19.21
N ASN A 62 3.57 4.74 -19.72
CA ASN A 62 2.65 4.96 -20.84
C ASN A 62 1.45 5.84 -20.48
N VAL A 63 1.04 5.86 -19.20
CA VAL A 63 -0.14 6.59 -18.72
C VAL A 63 0.22 7.99 -18.22
N VAL A 64 1.28 8.10 -17.40
CA VAL A 64 1.63 9.33 -16.69
C VAL A 64 2.91 9.99 -17.21
N GLY A 65 3.64 9.33 -18.11
CA GLY A 65 4.99 9.73 -18.52
C GLY A 65 6.04 9.43 -17.45
N GLY A 66 7.31 9.71 -17.76
CA GLY A 66 8.44 9.49 -16.85
C GLY A 66 9.20 8.18 -17.08
N ASP A 67 10.28 8.01 -16.34
CA ASP A 67 11.15 6.83 -16.35
C ASP A 67 10.99 5.98 -15.08
N GLU A 68 11.66 4.82 -15.07
CA GLU A 68 11.65 3.84 -13.97
C GLU A 68 11.94 4.48 -12.60
N LEU A 69 12.92 5.40 -12.51
CA LEU A 69 13.30 6.03 -11.26
C LEU A 69 12.27 7.08 -10.82
N SER A 70 11.77 7.89 -11.75
CA SER A 70 10.77 8.93 -11.46
C SER A 70 9.40 8.36 -11.05
N LEU A 71 9.15 7.10 -11.39
CA LEU A 71 7.93 6.34 -11.09
C LEU A 71 8.13 5.31 -9.97
N ALA A 72 9.29 5.32 -9.31
CA ALA A 72 9.62 4.43 -8.21
C ALA A 72 9.32 5.07 -6.85
N PRO A 73 8.65 4.37 -5.93
CA PRO A 73 8.45 4.84 -4.56
C PRO A 73 9.78 4.94 -3.81
N THR A 74 9.84 5.86 -2.85
CA THR A 74 11.03 6.07 -2.01
C THR A 74 10.73 5.64 -0.57
N TRP A 75 11.61 4.85 0.03
CA TRP A 75 11.59 4.55 1.45
C TRP A 75 11.98 5.80 2.25
N LYS A 76 11.17 6.13 3.25
CA LYS A 76 11.37 7.27 4.13
C LYS A 76 11.31 6.84 5.58
N THR A 77 12.21 7.38 6.39
CA THR A 77 12.14 7.34 7.85
C THR A 77 12.21 8.77 8.39
N ALA A 78 11.46 9.07 9.45
CA ALA A 78 11.37 10.43 9.98
C ALA A 78 11.08 10.46 11.48
N GLY A 79 11.51 11.57 12.10
CA GLY A 79 11.23 11.86 13.51
C GLY A 79 11.74 10.77 14.44
N GLN A 80 10.92 10.40 15.42
CA GLN A 80 11.26 9.39 16.44
C GLN A 80 11.42 7.97 15.90
N LEU A 81 11.05 7.70 14.65
CA LEU A 81 11.22 6.40 14.00
C LEU A 81 12.26 6.45 12.85
N SER A 82 13.25 7.34 12.95
CA SER A 82 14.37 7.38 12.02
C SER A 82 15.27 6.15 12.14
N GLY A 83 15.81 5.66 11.02
CA GLY A 83 16.71 4.50 11.00
C GLY A 83 15.98 3.15 11.05
N VAL A 84 16.75 2.06 11.20
CA VAL A 84 16.24 0.67 11.10
C VAL A 84 15.70 0.13 12.42
N GLU A 85 16.30 0.52 13.54
CA GLU A 85 15.92 0.03 14.87
C GLU A 85 16.26 1.07 15.94
N SER A 86 15.43 1.15 16.97
CA SER A 86 15.61 2.00 18.15
C SER A 86 14.81 1.44 19.33
N THR A 87 14.75 2.16 20.45
CA THR A 87 13.81 1.84 21.54
C THR A 87 12.36 2.24 21.24
N ARG A 88 11.99 2.44 19.97
CA ARG A 88 10.63 2.84 19.55
C ARG A 88 10.14 2.04 18.37
N HIS A 89 11.05 1.46 17.59
CA HIS A 89 10.71 0.65 16.44
C HIS A 89 11.79 -0.33 16.08
N LYS A 90 11.40 -1.32 15.29
CA LYS A 90 12.28 -2.18 14.53
C LYS A 90 11.69 -2.39 13.15
N ILE A 91 12.53 -2.33 12.13
CA ILE A 91 12.20 -2.68 10.76
C ILE A 91 12.98 -3.94 10.42
N GLU A 92 12.31 -4.95 9.90
CA GLU A 92 12.95 -6.20 9.48
C GLU A 92 12.34 -6.76 8.20
N ARG A 93 13.05 -7.72 7.61
CA ARG A 93 12.52 -8.57 6.54
C ARG A 93 11.99 -9.86 7.17
N THR A 94 10.81 -10.31 6.75
CA THR A 94 10.33 -11.64 7.14
C THR A 94 11.11 -12.73 6.42
N THR A 95 10.97 -13.99 6.82
CA THR A 95 11.67 -15.11 6.17
C THR A 95 11.20 -15.34 4.73
N LYS A 96 10.01 -14.85 4.36
CA LYS A 96 9.52 -14.81 2.98
C LYS A 96 9.68 -13.44 2.31
N GLY A 97 10.38 -12.51 2.96
CA GLY A 97 10.80 -11.22 2.39
C GLY A 97 9.76 -10.09 2.43
N GLY A 98 8.68 -10.22 3.22
CA GLY A 98 7.82 -9.08 3.55
C GLY A 98 8.59 -8.03 4.36
N ILE A 99 8.10 -6.79 4.39
CA ILE A 99 8.66 -5.73 5.26
C ILE A 99 7.85 -5.68 6.54
N HIS A 100 8.45 -6.05 7.66
CA HIS A 100 7.81 -6.00 8.97
C HIS A 100 8.23 -4.75 9.72
N GLY A 101 7.25 -3.90 10.03
CA GLY A 101 7.44 -2.78 10.93
C GLY A 101 6.84 -3.08 12.31
N ILE A 102 7.70 -3.01 13.32
CA ILE A 102 7.37 -3.15 14.73
C ILE A 102 7.44 -1.76 15.35
N VAL A 103 6.36 -1.30 15.98
CA VAL A 103 6.33 0.01 16.65
C VAL A 103 5.96 -0.14 18.11
N SER A 104 6.79 0.40 19.00
CA SER A 104 6.63 0.27 20.45
C SER A 104 5.28 0.77 20.95
N GLN A 105 4.70 0.02 21.89
CA GLN A 105 3.56 0.46 22.69
C GLN A 105 3.99 0.89 24.11
N GLU A 106 5.20 0.53 24.54
CA GLU A 106 5.78 0.92 25.83
C GLU A 106 6.48 2.28 25.73
N ASN A 107 7.14 2.53 24.59
CA ASN A 107 7.79 3.80 24.24
C ASN A 107 7.07 4.44 23.04
N PRO A 108 5.80 4.85 23.19
CA PRO A 108 4.99 5.29 22.05
C PRO A 108 5.60 6.50 21.36
N VAL A 109 5.39 6.59 20.05
CA VAL A 109 5.69 7.80 19.28
C VAL A 109 4.78 8.91 19.77
N THR A 110 5.36 10.03 20.21
CA THR A 110 4.64 11.16 20.79
C THR A 110 4.66 12.41 19.91
N VAL A 111 5.50 12.43 18.87
CA VAL A 111 5.59 13.56 17.94
C VAL A 111 4.85 13.26 16.65
N SER A 112 4.18 14.29 16.11
CA SER A 112 3.73 14.28 14.73
C SER A 112 4.91 13.99 13.80
N ASN A 113 4.69 13.15 12.78
CA ASN A 113 5.69 12.82 11.75
C ASN A 113 6.84 11.88 12.20
N GLY A 114 6.66 11.11 13.28
CA GLY A 114 7.51 9.97 13.63
C GLY A 114 7.06 8.69 12.93
N TYR A 115 7.61 8.41 11.74
CA TYR A 115 7.16 7.30 10.89
C TYR A 115 8.31 6.67 10.11
N PHE A 116 8.06 5.49 9.56
CA PHE A 116 8.81 4.95 8.43
C PHE A 116 7.86 4.32 7.41
N GLY A 117 8.26 4.25 6.15
CA GLY A 117 7.46 3.63 5.09
C GLY A 117 7.81 4.12 3.70
N LEU A 118 6.84 4.10 2.80
CA LEU A 118 6.97 4.41 1.38
C LEU A 118 6.28 5.73 1.05
N GLU A 119 7.01 6.64 0.45
CA GLU A 119 6.49 7.83 -0.23
C GLU A 119 6.27 7.48 -1.71
N PHE A 120 5.08 7.80 -2.23
CA PHE A 120 4.78 7.49 -3.63
C PHE A 120 5.47 8.47 -4.59
N PRO A 121 5.64 8.12 -5.88
CA PRO A 121 6.28 9.01 -6.85
C PRO A 121 5.37 10.18 -7.21
N ASN A 122 5.93 11.39 -7.29
CA ASN A 122 5.14 12.61 -7.53
C ASN A 122 4.32 12.55 -8.82
N ALA A 123 4.89 12.03 -9.91
CA ALA A 123 4.18 11.91 -11.19
C ALA A 123 2.87 11.11 -11.07
N ILE A 124 2.85 10.06 -10.26
CA ILE A 124 1.63 9.27 -10.00
C ILE A 124 0.64 10.06 -9.14
N LYS A 125 1.13 10.78 -8.11
CA LYS A 125 0.26 11.62 -7.26
C LYS A 125 -0.41 12.71 -8.08
N ASP A 126 0.38 13.40 -8.90
CA ASP A 126 -0.06 14.50 -9.76
C ASP A 126 -1.08 14.01 -10.79
N TYR A 127 -0.85 12.82 -11.37
CA TYR A 127 -1.78 12.20 -12.30
C TYR A 127 -3.13 11.86 -11.63
N ILE A 128 -3.13 11.18 -10.47
CA ILE A 128 -4.36 10.86 -9.74
C ILE A 128 -5.09 12.15 -9.37
N HIS A 129 -4.36 13.16 -8.88
CA HIS A 129 -4.93 14.45 -8.52
C HIS A 129 -5.55 15.17 -9.72
N ALA A 130 -4.86 15.22 -10.86
CA ALA A 130 -5.32 15.90 -12.06
C ALA A 130 -6.60 15.28 -12.64
N ASN A 131 -6.69 13.95 -12.64
CA ASN A 131 -7.78 13.19 -13.25
C ASN A 131 -8.99 12.95 -12.33
N LEU A 132 -8.99 13.56 -11.14
CA LEU A 132 -10.13 13.55 -10.22
C LEU A 132 -10.82 14.93 -10.14
N PRO A 133 -12.14 15.02 -10.34
CA PRO A 133 -13.03 13.96 -10.82
C PRO A 133 -12.82 13.67 -12.33
N GLY A 134 -13.20 12.47 -12.77
CA GLY A 134 -13.19 12.07 -14.19
C GLY A 134 -12.73 10.64 -14.42
N HIS A 135 -11.81 10.15 -13.59
CA HIS A 135 -11.33 8.77 -13.60
C HIS A 135 -11.71 8.04 -12.31
N GLU A 136 -11.81 6.71 -12.36
CA GLU A 136 -11.93 5.85 -11.18
C GLU A 136 -10.61 5.12 -10.91
N PHE A 137 -10.14 5.14 -9.67
CA PHE A 137 -8.91 4.49 -9.25
C PHE A 137 -9.20 3.34 -8.31
N TYR A 138 -8.50 2.23 -8.49
CA TYR A 138 -8.47 1.10 -7.56
C TYR A 138 -7.16 1.11 -6.78
N VAL A 139 -7.25 0.90 -5.47
CA VAL A 139 -6.10 0.78 -4.59
C VAL A 139 -6.26 -0.43 -3.69
N SER A 140 -5.19 -1.19 -3.52
CA SER A 140 -5.20 -2.33 -2.62
C SER A 140 -3.87 -2.54 -1.91
N MET A 141 -3.96 -3.22 -0.77
CA MET A 141 -2.82 -3.58 0.05
C MET A 141 -3.02 -4.98 0.63
N THR A 142 -1.97 -5.79 0.54
CA THR A 142 -1.87 -7.08 1.22
C THR A 142 -0.90 -6.96 2.38
N ARG A 143 -1.37 -7.31 3.59
CA ARG A 143 -0.60 -7.18 4.82
C ARG A 143 -0.95 -8.25 5.85
N ARG A 144 -0.14 -8.39 6.90
CA ARG A 144 -0.47 -9.20 8.09
C ARG A 144 -0.33 -8.37 9.35
N LEU A 145 -1.36 -8.31 10.17
CA LEU A 145 -1.26 -7.70 11.50
C LEU A 145 -0.43 -8.63 12.41
N THR A 146 0.58 -8.07 13.10
CA THR A 146 1.47 -8.81 14.00
C THR A 146 1.37 -8.34 15.44
N ARG A 147 0.82 -7.14 15.67
CA ARG A 147 0.35 -6.68 16.97
C ARG A 147 -0.81 -5.72 16.81
N ALA A 148 -1.90 -5.99 17.51
CA ALA A 148 -3.04 -5.10 17.59
C ALA A 148 -2.64 -3.77 18.27
N PRO A 149 -3.22 -2.64 17.83
CA PRO A 149 -3.03 -1.36 18.50
C PRO A 149 -3.56 -1.42 19.94
N GLY A 150 -3.05 -0.57 20.83
CA GLY A 150 -3.54 -0.51 22.21
C GLY A 150 -4.89 0.22 22.30
N THR A 151 -5.50 0.16 23.49
CA THR A 151 -6.90 0.56 23.73
C THR A 151 -7.08 1.87 24.49
N THR A 152 -6.00 2.58 24.82
CA THR A 152 -6.07 3.75 25.70
C THR A 152 -6.65 4.97 24.98
N GLY A 153 -7.79 5.48 25.46
CA GLY A 153 -8.22 6.86 25.20
C GLY A 153 -9.30 7.10 24.15
N GLY A 154 -10.38 6.29 24.11
CA GLY A 154 -11.72 6.65 23.61
C GLY A 154 -11.90 6.96 22.11
N ASN A 155 -10.88 7.45 21.44
CA ASN A 155 -10.77 7.52 20.00
C ASN A 155 -9.76 6.42 19.63
N PRO A 156 -10.16 5.39 18.88
CA PRO A 156 -9.25 4.33 18.55
C PRO A 156 -8.03 4.92 17.83
N ALA A 157 -6.90 5.04 18.52
CA ALA A 157 -5.58 5.19 17.92
C ALA A 157 -5.17 3.89 17.19
N ARG A 158 -6.17 3.16 16.68
CA ARG A 158 -6.06 1.83 16.11
C ARG A 158 -5.48 1.84 14.70
N ASP A 159 -5.32 3.03 14.14
CA ASP A 159 -5.56 3.25 12.72
C ASP A 159 -4.54 4.18 12.06
N VAL A 160 -3.30 4.25 12.54
CA VAL A 160 -2.25 4.95 11.78
C VAL A 160 -1.63 4.03 10.74
N GLY A 161 -2.50 3.20 10.17
CA GLY A 161 -2.14 2.25 9.17
C GLY A 161 -3.10 2.20 7.99
N ASN A 162 -2.67 2.24 6.74
CA ASN A 162 -1.29 2.11 6.28
C ASN A 162 -1.08 2.68 4.89
N LEU A 163 -2.06 3.31 4.24
CA LEU A 163 -1.90 4.01 2.96
C LEU A 163 -2.82 5.25 2.93
N VAL A 164 -2.24 6.44 2.90
CA VAL A 164 -2.95 7.73 2.87
C VAL A 164 -2.80 8.37 1.49
N LEU A 165 -3.89 8.91 0.92
CA LEU A 165 -3.93 9.65 -0.35
C LEU A 165 -4.66 11.00 -0.12
N MET A 166 -3.94 12.12 -0.02
CA MET A 166 -4.50 13.39 0.52
C MET A 166 -3.89 14.67 -0.04
N GLY A 167 -4.65 15.77 0.17
CA GLY A 167 -4.15 17.15 0.05
C GLY A 167 -4.44 18.12 1.23
N GLY A 168 -4.86 17.67 2.43
CA GLY A 168 -4.96 18.55 3.62
C GLY A 168 -5.93 18.07 4.72
N THR A 169 -5.97 18.75 5.88
CA THR A 169 -6.80 18.38 7.06
C THR A 169 -8.32 18.32 6.78
N THR A 170 -8.81 19.06 5.79
CA THR A 170 -10.24 19.16 5.42
C THR A 170 -10.54 18.70 3.99
N GLN A 171 -9.55 18.12 3.30
CA GLN A 171 -9.58 17.86 1.86
C GLN A 171 -9.16 16.41 1.62
N THR A 172 -10.12 15.52 1.42
CA THR A 172 -9.85 14.08 1.55
C THR A 172 -10.28 13.31 0.31
N ALA A 173 -9.28 12.70 -0.35
CA ALA A 173 -9.43 11.43 -1.04
C ALA A 173 -8.94 10.26 -0.16
N ALA A 174 -8.85 10.49 1.16
CA ALA A 174 -8.12 9.64 2.09
C ALA A 174 -8.81 8.28 2.30
N PHE A 175 -8.01 7.22 2.29
CA PHE A 175 -8.38 5.90 2.79
C PHE A 175 -7.51 5.57 3.99
N ILE A 176 -8.06 4.82 4.95
CA ILE A 176 -7.27 4.14 5.96
C ILE A 176 -7.58 2.66 5.86
N PHE A 177 -6.58 1.86 5.53
CA PHE A 177 -6.76 0.41 5.50
C PHE A 177 -6.61 -0.16 6.89
N ARG A 178 -7.74 -0.33 7.58
CA ARG A 178 -7.84 -1.19 8.75
C ARG A 178 -7.77 -2.66 8.34
N GLN A 179 -7.43 -3.52 9.28
CA GLN A 179 -7.41 -4.93 9.02
C GLN A 179 -8.82 -5.34 8.62
N GLY A 180 -8.94 -5.84 7.40
CA GLY A 180 -10.21 -6.29 6.90
C GLY A 180 -11.19 -5.21 6.48
N TRP A 181 -10.84 -3.93 6.50
CA TRP A 181 -11.72 -2.85 6.07
C TRP A 181 -10.90 -1.70 5.49
N ALA A 182 -11.34 -1.12 4.37
CA ALA A 182 -10.99 0.26 4.06
C ALA A 182 -11.88 1.14 4.94
N ASP A 183 -11.40 1.49 6.14
CA ASP A 183 -12.12 2.39 7.04
C ASP A 183 -12.00 3.82 6.50
N GLU A 184 -13.16 4.47 6.42
CA GLU A 184 -13.25 5.91 6.30
C GLU A 184 -13.16 6.44 7.72
N ILE A 185 -12.24 7.36 7.98
CA ILE A 185 -12.19 8.03 9.28
C ILE A 185 -13.51 8.79 9.44
N SER A 186 -14.49 8.26 10.19
CA SER A 186 -15.81 8.85 10.50
C SER A 186 -16.77 9.12 9.32
N SER A 187 -18.08 9.16 9.61
CA SER A 187 -19.19 9.44 8.67
C SER A 187 -19.11 10.81 7.96
N ILE A 188 -18.22 11.70 8.43
CA ILE A 188 -17.89 12.98 7.81
C ILE A 188 -16.93 12.80 6.60
N PHE A 189 -16.50 11.57 6.27
CA PHE A 189 -15.50 11.35 5.21
C PHE A 189 -15.80 10.25 4.16
N ILE A 190 -16.97 9.58 4.23
CA ILE A 190 -17.50 8.72 3.15
C ILE A 190 -17.56 9.48 1.83
N GLN A 191 -16.79 9.06 0.82
CA GLN A 191 -16.92 9.62 -0.53
C GLN A 191 -18.15 9.00 -1.21
N PRO A 192 -18.97 9.79 -1.91
CA PRO A 192 -19.96 9.24 -2.82
C PRO A 192 -19.28 8.28 -3.82
N GLY A 193 -19.86 7.09 -4.01
CA GLY A 193 -19.39 6.13 -5.01
C GLY A 193 -18.24 5.20 -4.61
N THR A 194 -17.68 5.31 -3.39
CA THR A 194 -16.64 4.37 -2.94
C THR A 194 -17.18 2.95 -2.81
N ARG A 195 -16.50 2.00 -3.48
CA ARG A 195 -16.70 0.55 -3.28
C ARG A 195 -15.57 -0.01 -2.44
N LYS A 196 -15.92 -0.82 -1.44
CA LYS A 196 -14.98 -1.38 -0.48
C LYS A 196 -14.93 -2.88 -0.63
N PHE A 197 -13.71 -3.42 -0.65
CA PHE A 197 -13.48 -4.84 -0.73
C PHE A 197 -12.47 -5.23 0.35
N SER A 198 -12.75 -6.35 0.99
CA SER A 198 -11.86 -6.85 1.99
C SER A 198 -11.92 -8.35 2.13
N MET A 199 -10.75 -8.92 2.41
CA MET A 199 -10.58 -10.30 2.82
C MET A 199 -10.02 -10.33 4.24
N LEU A 200 -10.85 -10.82 5.16
CA LEU A 200 -10.42 -11.46 6.39
C LEU A 200 -10.78 -12.94 6.33
N PRO A 201 -10.00 -13.82 6.97
CA PRO A 201 -10.46 -15.17 7.24
C PRO A 201 -11.81 -15.13 7.96
N GLU A 202 -12.73 -15.98 7.55
CA GLU A 202 -14.09 -16.04 8.12
C GLU A 202 -14.04 -16.16 9.65
N GLY A 203 -14.87 -15.38 10.34
CA GLY A 203 -14.91 -15.35 11.81
C GLY A 203 -13.79 -14.56 12.51
N SER A 204 -12.85 -13.97 11.76
CA SER A 204 -11.77 -13.15 12.36
C SER A 204 -12.27 -11.79 12.85
N SER A 205 -11.76 -11.34 13.99
CA SER A 205 -11.93 -9.96 14.45
C SER A 205 -11.00 -9.00 13.71
N LEU A 206 -11.28 -7.70 13.80
CA LEU A 206 -10.43 -6.63 13.23
C LEU A 206 -9.06 -6.52 13.91
N ASP A 207 -8.83 -7.24 15.01
CA ASP A 207 -7.56 -7.28 15.75
C ASP A 207 -6.85 -8.64 15.61
N ALA A 208 -7.37 -9.55 14.78
CA ALA A 208 -6.80 -10.87 14.60
C ALA A 208 -5.39 -10.79 13.99
N LEU A 209 -4.41 -11.54 14.50
CA LEU A 209 -3.02 -11.47 14.01
C LEU A 209 -2.79 -12.33 12.74
N VAL A 210 -3.59 -12.06 11.72
CA VAL A 210 -3.71 -12.86 10.49
C VAL A 210 -3.39 -12.05 9.23
N PRO A 211 -3.01 -12.70 8.12
CA PRO A 211 -2.97 -12.08 6.81
C PRO A 211 -4.34 -11.51 6.42
N CYS A 212 -4.34 -10.37 5.74
CA CYS A 212 -5.52 -9.74 5.21
C CYS A 212 -5.20 -8.97 3.93
N GLN A 213 -6.24 -8.69 3.16
CA GLN A 213 -6.18 -7.84 2.00
C GLN A 213 -7.28 -6.81 2.11
N ALA A 214 -6.94 -5.54 1.90
CA ALA A 214 -7.90 -4.46 1.86
C ALA A 214 -7.79 -3.72 0.53
N ALA A 215 -8.93 -3.35 -0.04
CA ALA A 215 -9.01 -2.62 -1.29
C ALA A 215 -10.19 -1.65 -1.31
N ALA A 216 -10.03 -0.58 -2.08
CA ALA A 216 -11.06 0.44 -2.29
C ALA A 216 -10.98 0.99 -3.71
N SER A 217 -12.11 1.50 -4.21
CA SER A 217 -12.13 2.37 -5.38
C SER A 217 -12.64 3.77 -5.07
N PHE A 218 -12.22 4.74 -5.86
CA PHE A 218 -12.64 6.14 -5.75
C PHE A 218 -12.59 6.87 -7.08
N ALA A 219 -13.57 7.75 -7.30
CA ALA A 219 -13.71 8.54 -8.52
C ALA A 219 -13.86 10.05 -8.27
N GLU A 220 -13.94 10.47 -7.01
CA GLU A 220 -14.23 11.86 -6.63
C GLU A 220 -13.46 12.30 -5.39
N TRP A 221 -13.39 13.62 -5.17
CA TRP A 221 -12.92 14.21 -3.92
C TRP A 221 -14.10 14.46 -3.00
N ARG A 222 -13.95 14.21 -1.70
CA ARG A 222 -14.87 14.77 -0.71
C ARG A 222 -14.36 16.13 -0.22
N GLY A 223 -15.26 17.10 -0.24
CA GLY A 223 -14.94 18.49 0.12
C GLY A 223 -14.24 19.22 -1.02
N THR A 224 -13.43 20.23 -0.68
CA THR A 224 -12.70 21.01 -1.69
C THR A 224 -11.48 20.24 -2.18
N LYS A 225 -11.38 20.02 -3.49
CA LYS A 225 -10.17 19.47 -4.12
C LYS A 225 -8.96 20.33 -3.73
N PRO A 226 -7.87 19.72 -3.21
CA PRO A 226 -6.63 20.43 -2.93
C PRO A 226 -6.05 21.13 -4.15
N SER A 227 -5.32 22.22 -3.96
CA SER A 227 -4.59 22.86 -5.07
C SER A 227 -3.40 22.02 -5.56
N VAL A 228 -2.82 21.20 -4.69
CA VAL A 228 -1.70 20.29 -4.97
C VAL A 228 -1.83 18.98 -4.18
N PRO A 229 -1.32 17.84 -4.68
CA PRO A 229 -1.21 16.63 -3.88
C PRO A 229 -0.14 16.80 -2.80
N SER A 230 -0.40 16.36 -1.57
CA SER A 230 0.54 16.58 -0.46
C SER A 230 0.91 15.35 0.36
N TYR A 231 0.02 14.34 0.49
CA TYR A 231 0.34 13.12 1.26
C TYR A 231 -0.15 11.86 0.57
N TYR A 232 0.74 11.21 -0.18
CA TYR A 232 0.52 9.90 -0.80
C TYR A 232 1.59 8.95 -0.29
N ARG A 233 1.28 8.24 0.81
CA ARG A 233 2.27 7.42 1.51
C ARG A 233 1.68 6.18 2.12
N LEU A 234 2.50 5.13 2.21
CA LEU A 234 2.26 3.98 3.06
C LEU A 234 3.23 4.02 4.24
N ALA A 235 2.78 3.95 5.49
CA ALA A 235 3.71 4.07 6.62
C ALA A 235 3.25 3.40 7.91
N TRP A 236 4.24 3.04 8.73
CA TRP A 236 4.14 2.73 10.14
C TRP A 236 4.46 3.98 10.95
N GLY A 237 3.83 4.16 12.11
CA GLY A 237 4.10 5.31 12.97
C GLY A 237 3.12 6.47 12.74
N LEU A 238 3.39 7.59 13.40
CA LEU A 238 2.56 8.80 13.32
C LEU A 238 2.91 9.62 12.10
N HIS A 239 1.98 9.72 11.15
CA HIS A 239 2.16 10.50 9.92
C HIS A 239 0.88 11.22 9.51
N GLY A 240 1.04 12.25 8.67
CA GLY A 240 -0.08 13.00 8.11
C GLY A 240 -0.75 14.00 9.08
N PRO A 241 -1.75 14.74 8.59
CA PRO A 241 -2.35 15.89 9.27
C PRO A 241 -3.11 15.55 10.57
N TRP A 242 -3.44 14.29 10.81
CA TRP A 242 -4.20 13.85 11.99
C TRP A 242 -3.34 13.12 13.03
N SER A 243 -2.03 13.07 12.80
CA SER A 243 -1.07 12.35 13.66
C SER A 243 -1.12 12.72 15.14
N SER A 244 -1.53 13.95 15.50
CA SER A 244 -1.66 14.39 16.89
C SER A 244 -2.80 13.71 17.66
N SER A 245 -3.84 13.22 16.96
CA SER A 245 -5.00 12.56 17.58
C SER A 245 -4.76 11.08 17.91
N TYR A 246 -3.65 10.50 17.46
CA TYR A 246 -3.37 9.06 17.56
C TYR A 246 -2.21 8.69 18.49
N ALA A 247 -1.58 9.68 19.14
CA ALA A 247 -0.37 9.46 19.96
C ALA A 247 -0.61 8.70 21.28
N ALA A 248 -1.86 8.57 21.74
CA ALA A 248 -2.17 8.12 23.11
C ALA A 248 -2.42 6.61 23.27
N GLY A 249 -2.71 5.87 22.19
CA GLY A 249 -3.26 4.51 22.31
C GLY A 249 -2.33 3.36 21.93
N GLY A 250 -1.11 3.60 21.45
CA GLY A 250 -0.18 2.54 21.04
C GLY A 250 -0.47 2.01 19.62
N LEU A 251 0.55 2.05 18.77
CA LEU A 251 0.42 1.76 17.34
C LEU A 251 0.46 0.26 17.04
N ALA A 252 -0.15 -0.13 15.92
CA ALA A 252 -0.11 -1.50 15.41
C ALA A 252 1.25 -1.84 14.79
N SER A 253 1.64 -3.11 14.89
CA SER A 253 2.76 -3.68 14.12
C SER A 253 2.21 -4.59 13.03
N TRP A 254 2.85 -4.61 11.87
CA TRP A 254 2.35 -5.38 10.72
C TRP A 254 3.40 -5.57 9.63
N VAL A 255 3.20 -6.58 8.79
CA VAL A 255 4.02 -6.91 7.61
C VAL A 255 3.35 -6.42 6.34
N LEU A 256 4.10 -5.72 5.49
CA LEU A 256 3.72 -5.38 4.12
C LEU A 256 4.16 -6.49 3.16
N TYR A 257 3.23 -6.97 2.34
CA TYR A 257 3.50 -7.90 1.24
C TYR A 257 3.27 -7.29 -0.13
N ARG A 258 2.24 -6.44 -0.29
CA ARG A 258 1.94 -5.83 -1.58
C ARG A 258 1.17 -4.52 -1.44
N VAL A 259 1.42 -3.59 -2.35
CA VAL A 259 0.55 -2.45 -2.67
C VAL A 259 0.32 -2.40 -4.17
N TYR A 260 -0.92 -2.14 -4.59
CA TYR A 260 -1.27 -1.97 -6.00
C TYR A 260 -2.20 -0.77 -6.21
N ILE A 261 -1.94 0.00 -7.27
CA ILE A 261 -2.76 1.12 -7.73
C ILE A 261 -2.99 1.01 -9.23
N GLU A 262 -4.24 1.21 -9.62
CA GLU A 262 -4.69 1.19 -11.00
C GLU A 262 -5.67 2.31 -11.28
N ASP A 263 -5.58 2.85 -12.49
CA ASP A 263 -6.61 3.65 -13.13
C ASP A 263 -7.57 2.72 -13.90
N LEU A 264 -8.78 2.54 -13.37
CA LEU A 264 -9.81 1.67 -13.94
C LEU A 264 -10.40 2.23 -15.23
N THR A 265 -10.38 3.57 -15.38
CA THR A 265 -10.84 4.24 -16.59
C THR A 265 -9.89 3.96 -17.75
N VAL A 266 -8.58 3.94 -17.49
CA VAL A 266 -7.57 3.57 -18.50
C VAL A 266 -7.57 2.07 -18.78
N SER A 267 -7.69 1.22 -17.77
CA SER A 267 -7.66 -0.23 -17.98
C SER A 267 -8.94 -0.79 -18.58
N GLY A 268 -10.06 -0.09 -18.45
CA GLY A 268 -11.38 -0.55 -18.83
C GLY A 268 -11.94 -1.67 -17.93
N ARG A 269 -11.26 -1.98 -16.81
CA ARG A 269 -11.71 -2.98 -15.83
C ARG A 269 -12.68 -2.36 -14.84
N THR A 270 -13.65 -3.14 -14.43
CA THR A 270 -14.50 -2.84 -13.28
C THR A 270 -13.78 -3.12 -11.97
N VAL A 271 -14.26 -2.49 -10.89
CA VAL A 271 -13.73 -2.72 -9.55
C VAL A 271 -13.85 -4.20 -9.16
N GLU A 272 -14.95 -4.85 -9.54
CA GLU A 272 -15.22 -6.26 -9.24
C GLU A 272 -14.22 -7.20 -9.93
N GLU A 273 -13.85 -6.93 -11.18
CA GLU A 273 -12.87 -7.74 -11.92
C GLU A 273 -11.48 -7.66 -11.27
N VAL A 274 -11.02 -6.45 -10.94
CA VAL A 274 -9.70 -6.27 -10.29
C VAL A 274 -9.70 -6.86 -8.89
N SER A 275 -10.80 -6.67 -8.15
CA SER A 275 -10.97 -7.26 -6.82
C SER A 275 -10.92 -8.78 -6.85
N ALA A 276 -11.60 -9.43 -7.80
CA ALA A 276 -11.57 -10.88 -7.95
C ALA A 276 -10.16 -11.41 -8.24
N LEU A 277 -9.40 -10.75 -9.13
CA LEU A 277 -8.00 -11.11 -9.41
C LEU A 277 -7.12 -10.97 -8.17
N ASN A 278 -7.31 -9.90 -7.41
CA ASN A 278 -6.53 -9.62 -6.22
C ASN A 278 -6.83 -10.64 -5.11
N ILE A 279 -8.11 -11.00 -4.92
CA ILE A 279 -8.55 -12.06 -3.99
C ILE A 279 -7.94 -13.41 -4.38
N ALA A 280 -8.03 -13.79 -5.66
CA ALA A 280 -7.45 -15.05 -6.14
C ALA A 280 -5.94 -15.11 -5.87
N LYS A 281 -5.25 -13.97 -6.04
CA LYS A 281 -3.82 -13.85 -5.76
C LYS A 281 -3.51 -13.95 -4.28
N PHE A 282 -4.28 -13.31 -3.40
CA PHE A 282 -4.12 -13.43 -1.95
C PHE A 282 -4.31 -14.88 -1.48
N ASN A 283 -5.37 -15.55 -1.94
CA ASN A 283 -5.62 -16.95 -1.60
C ASN A 283 -4.48 -17.86 -2.08
N LYS A 284 -3.91 -17.58 -3.26
CA LYS A 284 -2.73 -18.32 -3.76
C LYS A 284 -1.47 -18.02 -2.95
N ASP A 285 -1.24 -16.77 -2.59
CA ASP A 285 -0.03 -16.35 -1.89
C ASP A 285 0.00 -16.86 -0.43
N PHE A 286 -1.16 -16.94 0.25
CA PHE A 286 -1.27 -17.38 1.65
C PHE A 286 -1.89 -18.76 1.87
N GLY A 287 -2.42 -19.40 0.83
CA GLY A 287 -2.89 -20.78 0.90
C GLY A 287 -1.75 -21.78 1.15
N GLU A 288 -2.10 -23.04 1.37
CA GLU A 288 -1.12 -24.11 1.60
C GLU A 288 -0.09 -24.18 0.45
N GLY A 289 1.20 -24.19 0.80
CA GLY A 289 2.30 -24.15 -0.17
C GLY A 289 2.46 -22.82 -0.93
N GLY A 290 1.68 -21.80 -0.56
CA GLY A 290 1.75 -20.45 -1.12
C GLY A 290 3.05 -19.73 -0.79
N ARG A 291 3.30 -18.63 -1.51
CA ARG A 291 4.54 -17.83 -1.40
C ARG A 291 4.82 -17.36 0.03
N PHE A 292 3.77 -17.00 0.77
CA PHE A 292 3.82 -16.50 2.14
C PHE A 292 3.23 -17.50 3.15
N ALA A 293 3.00 -18.75 2.72
CA ALA A 293 2.68 -19.83 3.65
C ALA A 293 3.83 -19.97 4.67
N ASP A 294 3.45 -20.07 5.94
CA ASP A 294 4.36 -20.23 7.07
C ASP A 294 5.43 -19.12 7.17
N ASP A 295 5.14 -17.91 6.70
CA ASP A 295 6.03 -16.77 6.86
C ASP A 295 6.26 -16.46 8.36
N THR A 296 7.52 -16.24 8.72
CA THR A 296 7.95 -16.00 10.10
C THR A 296 8.70 -14.68 10.24
N PHE A 297 8.57 -14.08 11.42
CA PHE A 297 9.08 -12.77 11.77
C PHE A 297 9.24 -12.67 13.30
N SER A 298 9.93 -11.66 13.78
CA SER A 298 10.07 -11.41 15.22
C SER A 298 8.70 -11.16 15.84
N ASP A 299 8.38 -11.84 16.94
CA ASP A 299 7.16 -11.58 17.68
C ASP A 299 7.23 -10.18 18.34
N PRO A 300 6.36 -9.22 17.99
CA PRO A 300 6.35 -7.91 18.62
C PRO A 300 6.12 -7.96 20.13
N LEU A 301 5.48 -8.99 20.66
CA LEU A 301 5.28 -9.14 22.11
C LEU A 301 6.58 -9.45 22.85
N ILE A 302 7.57 -10.02 22.14
CA ILE A 302 8.91 -10.34 22.66
C ILE A 302 9.88 -9.21 22.32
N VAL A 303 9.89 -8.79 21.05
CA VAL A 303 10.70 -7.69 20.55
C VAL A 303 9.97 -6.39 20.86
N LYS A 304 10.28 -5.86 22.05
CA LYS A 304 9.79 -4.61 22.60
C LYS A 304 10.88 -3.54 22.46
N PRO A 305 11.06 -2.96 21.26
CA PRO A 305 11.81 -1.73 21.17
C PRO A 305 11.18 -0.71 22.13
#